data_AF-A0A9D7P5N1-F1
#
_entry.id   AF-A0A9D7P5N1-F1
#
_cell.length_a   1.000
_cell.length_b   1.000
_cell.length_c   1.000
_cell.angle_alpha   90.00
_cell.angle_beta   90.00
_cell.angle_gamma   90.00
#
_symmetry.space_group_name_H-M   'P 1'
#
loop_
_entity.id
_entity.type
_entity.pdbx_description
1 polymer ?
#
loop_
_entity_poly.entity_id
_entity_poly.type
_entity_poly.pdbx_seq_one_letter_code
_entity_poly.pdbx_strand_id
1 'polypeptide(L)' 'MRQSPDRSCRIGHETSDNVPIDLRTSFHPKRPLPPEVSAAPTYTQLFADRHGFRPRMSVIDLVMNTGPEARSFLR' A
#
# COMPACT_ATOMS: atom_id res chain seq x y z
N MET A 1 -19.81 43.86 -21.39
CA MET A 1 -20.01 43.14 -20.10
C MET A 1 -20.16 41.64 -20.38
N ARG A 2 -19.06 40.89 -20.46
CA ARG A 2 -19.08 39.43 -20.38
C ARG A 2 -17.90 39.04 -19.49
N GLN A 3 -18.20 38.80 -18.21
CA GLN A 3 -17.24 38.21 -17.28
C GLN A 3 -17.15 36.73 -17.63
N SER A 4 -15.95 36.21 -17.84
CA SER A 4 -15.68 34.77 -17.92
C SER A 4 -14.94 34.34 -16.65
N PRO A 5 -15.26 33.16 -16.09
CA PRO A 5 -14.94 32.86 -14.70
C PRO A 5 -13.49 32.44 -14.50
N ASP A 6 -13.01 32.76 -13.30
CA ASP A 6 -11.82 32.28 -12.63
C ASP A 6 -11.54 30.80 -12.94
N ARG A 7 -10.60 30.57 -13.85
CA ARG A 7 -9.95 29.26 -13.98
C ARG A 7 -8.93 29.19 -12.87
N SER A 8 -9.39 28.83 -11.67
CA SER A 8 -8.55 28.31 -10.62
C SER A 8 -7.71 27.19 -11.24
N CYS A 9 -6.41 27.49 -11.43
CA CYS A 9 -5.42 26.59 -11.95
C CYS A 9 -5.37 25.39 -11.01
N ARG A 10 -6.14 24.34 -11.33
CA ARG A 10 -5.96 23.02 -10.73
C ARG A 10 -4.51 22.66 -10.98
N ILE A 11 -3.73 22.55 -9.92
CA ILE A 11 -2.34 22.08 -9.97
C ILE A 11 -2.41 20.67 -10.57
N GLY A 12 -2.19 20.58 -11.88
CA GLY A 12 -1.98 19.32 -12.56
C GLY A 12 -0.64 18.80 -12.06
N HIS A 13 -0.62 17.61 -11.47
CA HIS A 13 0.65 16.92 -11.35
C HIS A 13 1.17 16.68 -12.77
N GLU A 14 2.29 17.31 -13.10
CA GLU A 14 2.97 17.09 -14.38
C GLU A 14 3.56 15.68 -14.30
N THR A 15 2.92 14.71 -14.95
CA THR A 15 3.53 13.40 -15.13
C THR A 15 4.61 13.55 -16.19
N SER A 16 5.88 13.66 -15.74
CA SER A 16 7.04 13.27 -16.55
C SER A 16 6.72 12.00 -17.34
N ASP A 17 7.32 11.82 -18.52
CA ASP A 17 7.22 10.68 -19.47
C ASP A 17 7.54 9.30 -18.87
N ASN A 18 6.90 8.96 -17.77
CA ASN A 18 7.03 7.73 -17.02
C ASN A 18 5.79 6.92 -17.36
N VAL A 19 5.97 5.91 -18.23
CA VAL A 19 4.92 4.95 -18.54
C VAL A 19 4.44 4.37 -17.21
N PRO A 20 3.17 4.53 -16.82
CA PRO A 20 2.69 4.06 -15.53
C PRO A 20 2.88 2.55 -15.45
N ILE A 21 3.56 2.09 -14.40
CA ILE A 21 3.68 0.65 -14.13
C ILE A 21 2.31 0.14 -13.66
N ASP A 22 1.65 -0.70 -14.45
CA ASP A 22 0.38 -1.32 -14.08
C ASP A 22 0.60 -2.53 -13.17
N LEU A 23 0.39 -2.33 -11.87
CA LEU A 23 0.55 -3.37 -10.84
C LEU A 23 -0.75 -4.07 -10.47
N ARG A 24 -1.89 -3.77 -11.12
CA ARG A 24 -3.21 -4.27 -10.71
C ARG A 24 -3.31 -5.80 -10.75
N THR A 25 -2.52 -6.45 -11.60
CA THR A 25 -2.53 -7.91 -11.79
C THR A 25 -1.31 -8.61 -11.19
N SER A 26 -0.40 -7.87 -10.57
CA SER A 26 0.86 -8.39 -10.00
C SER A 26 0.63 -9.33 -8.81
N PHE A 27 -0.49 -9.19 -8.10
CA PHE A 27 -0.90 -10.09 -7.02
C PHE A 27 -2.23 -10.74 -7.36
N HIS A 28 -2.28 -12.08 -7.36
CA HIS A 28 -3.49 -12.82 -7.66
C HIS A 28 -3.78 -13.89 -6.59
N PRO A 29 -4.97 -13.93 -5.98
CA PRO A 29 -5.26 -14.84 -4.85
C PRO A 29 -5.08 -16.32 -5.16
N LYS A 30 -5.27 -16.71 -6.43
CA LYS A 30 -5.16 -18.10 -6.89
C LYS A 30 -3.78 -18.45 -7.48
N ARG A 31 -2.83 -17.50 -7.50
CA ARG A 31 -1.47 -17.75 -7.99
C ARG A 31 -0.50 -17.72 -6.82
N PRO A 32 0.59 -18.52 -6.87
CA PRO A 32 1.66 -18.38 -5.89
C PRO A 32 2.21 -16.96 -5.93
N LEU A 33 2.67 -16.49 -4.77
CA LEU A 33 3.30 -15.18 -4.67
C LEU A 33 4.65 -15.19 -5.42
N PRO A 34 5.03 -14.07 -6.06
CA PRO A 34 6.34 -13.96 -6.67
C PRO A 34 7.44 -14.18 -5.61
N PRO A 35 8.53 -14.90 -5.95
CA PRO A 35 9.58 -15.25 -4.99
C PRO A 35 10.31 -14.03 -4.43
N GLU A 36 10.24 -12.88 -5.11
CA GLU A 36 10.81 -11.61 -4.66
C GLU A 36 10.03 -10.99 -3.50
N VAL A 37 8.81 -11.46 -3.24
CA VAL A 37 7.95 -10.93 -2.18
C VAL A 37 8.20 -11.68 -0.87
N SER A 38 8.99 -11.08 0.02
CA SER A 38 9.16 -11.58 1.39
C SER A 38 7.95 -11.25 2.27
N ALA A 39 7.74 -12.03 3.33
CA ALA A 39 6.82 -11.64 4.39
C ALA A 39 7.40 -10.42 5.14
N ALA A 40 6.52 -9.58 5.70
CA ALA A 40 6.96 -8.56 6.64
C ALA A 40 7.66 -9.20 7.86
N PRO A 41 8.61 -8.50 8.51
CA PRO A 41 9.17 -8.94 9.78
C PRO A 41 8.09 -9.19 10.83
N THR A 42 8.37 -10.03 11.81
CA THR A 42 7.42 -10.30 12.92
C THR A 42 7.08 -9.01 13.66
N TYR A 43 5.78 -8.77 13.87
CA TYR A 43 5.23 -7.65 14.65
C TYR A 43 4.22 -8.16 15.67
N THR A 44 3.90 -7.34 16.66
CA THR A 44 2.89 -7.65 17.68
C THR A 44 1.51 -7.73 17.05
N GLN A 45 0.95 -8.94 16.94
CA GLN A 45 -0.43 -9.14 16.48
C GLN A 45 -1.36 -9.29 17.69
N LEU A 46 -2.49 -8.56 17.71
CA LEU A 46 -3.44 -8.54 18.84
C LEU A 46 -3.95 -9.92 19.29
N PHE A 47 -3.99 -10.90 18.39
CA PHE A 47 -4.44 -12.26 18.70
C PHE A 47 -3.34 -13.33 18.57
N ALA A 48 -2.07 -12.91 18.59
CA ALA A 48 -0.93 -13.82 18.53
C ALA A 48 -0.94 -14.84 19.67
N ASP A 49 -1.36 -14.43 20.87
CA ASP A 49 -1.41 -15.32 22.05
C ASP A 49 -2.38 -16.48 21.87
N ARG A 50 -3.41 -16.31 21.02
CA ARG A 50 -4.44 -17.32 20.78
C ARG A 50 -4.17 -18.18 19.55
N HIS A 51 -3.60 -17.61 18.51
CA HIS A 51 -3.48 -18.25 17.19
C HIS A 51 -2.03 -18.41 16.71
N GLY A 52 -1.06 -17.95 17.49
CA GLY A 52 0.31 -17.74 17.05
C GLY A 52 0.42 -16.56 16.08
N PHE A 53 1.66 -16.20 15.75
CA PHE A 53 1.94 -15.23 14.71
C PHE A 53 1.55 -15.77 13.33
N ARG A 54 0.78 -14.99 12.57
CA ARG A 54 0.39 -15.32 11.19
C ARG A 54 1.13 -14.42 10.20
N PRO A 55 2.08 -14.95 9.42
CA PRO A 55 2.77 -14.15 8.41
C PRO A 55 1.87 -13.87 7.20
N ARG A 56 2.29 -12.89 6.37
CA ARG A 56 1.65 -12.54 5.09
C ARG A 56 0.16 -12.14 5.20
N MET A 57 -0.20 -11.50 6.31
CA MET A 57 -1.49 -10.82 6.45
C MET A 57 -1.52 -9.52 5.62
N SER A 58 -2.69 -8.91 5.49
CA SER A 58 -2.86 -7.69 4.71
C SER A 58 -2.04 -6.53 5.29
N VAL A 59 -1.70 -5.55 4.45
CA VAL A 59 -1.06 -4.31 4.92
C VAL A 59 -1.92 -3.57 5.94
N ILE A 60 -3.25 -3.72 5.84
CA ILE A 60 -4.20 -3.16 6.81
C ILE A 60 -4.00 -3.79 8.19
N ASP A 61 -3.80 -5.11 8.27
CA ASP A 61 -3.54 -5.78 9.55
C ASP A 61 -2.25 -5.26 10.21
N LEU A 62 -1.16 -5.12 9.44
CA LEU A 62 0.09 -4.54 9.93
C LEU A 62 -0.14 -3.13 10.50
N VAL A 63 -0.82 -2.26 9.76
CA VAL A 63 -1.08 -0.87 10.16
C VAL A 63 -1.98 -0.81 11.40
N MET A 64 -3.00 -1.65 11.51
CA MET A 64 -3.90 -1.66 12.66
C MET A 64 -3.21 -2.17 13.93
N ASN A 65 -2.24 -3.07 13.80
CA ASN A 65 -1.48 -3.60 14.94
C ASN A 65 -0.33 -2.67 15.37
N THR A 66 0.34 -1.99 14.44
CA THR A 66 1.57 -1.22 14.71
C THR A 66 1.43 0.29 14.59
N GLY A 67 0.33 0.79 14.00
CA GLY A 67 0.07 2.21 13.84
C GLY A 67 1.11 2.91 12.95
N PRO A 68 1.59 4.12 13.33
CA PRO A 68 2.61 4.86 12.58
C PRO A 68 3.91 4.09 12.34
N GLU A 69 4.25 3.18 13.25
CA GLU A 69 5.48 2.37 13.16
C GLU A 69 5.42 1.33 12.04
N ALA A 70 4.25 1.07 11.42
CA ALA A 70 4.08 0.17 10.29
C ALA A 70 5.08 0.44 9.16
N ARG A 71 5.45 1.71 8.94
CA ARG A 71 6.42 2.11 7.92
C ARG A 71 7.80 1.48 8.14
N SER A 72 8.20 1.21 9.38
CA SER A 72 9.50 0.58 9.68
C SER A 72 9.59 -0.89 9.22
N PHE A 73 8.43 -1.54 9.06
CA PHE A 73 8.30 -2.93 8.60
C PHE A 73 8.21 -3.05 7.07
N LEU A 74 7.89 -1.95 6.38
CA LEU A 74 7.81 -1.86 4.92
C LEU A 74 9.13 -1.25 4.41
N ARG A 75 10.10 -2.13 4.13
CA ARG A 75 11.39 -1.75 3.54
C ARG A 75 11.37 -1.86 2.03
#